data_AF-A0A2D6TPG6-F1
#
_entry.id   AF-A0A2D6TPG6-F1
#
_cell.length_a   1.000
_cell.length_b   1.000
_cell.length_c   1.000
_cell.angle_alpha   90.00
_cell.angle_beta   90.00
_cell.angle_gamma   90.00
#
_symmetry.space_group_name_H-M   'P 1'
#
loop_
_entity.id
_entity.type
_entity.pdbx_description
1 polymer ?
#
loop_
_entity_poly.entity_id
_entity_poly.type
_entity_poly.pdbx_seq_one_letter_code
_entity_poly.pdbx_strand_id
1 'polypeptide(L)'
;MGTNKTKLTIGILILIILILLSFIVYSFVIKPQFTGYVLEKQIQTYNQGIEDTVFSIMQKAGDCSQVPLIFGNQTMNIIAIDCLKIQADAEI
;
A
#
# COMPACT_ATOMS: atom_id res chain seq x y z
N MET A 1 11.85 58.34 -25.66
CA MET A 1 12.48 57.30 -24.80
C MET A 1 11.37 56.49 -24.11
N GLY A 2 10.59 55.70 -24.86
CA GLY A 2 9.37 55.03 -24.35
C GLY A 2 9.28 53.52 -24.61
N THR A 3 10.22 52.96 -25.36
CA THR A 3 10.12 51.61 -25.95
C THR A 3 10.52 50.48 -24.97
N ASN A 4 11.12 50.80 -23.82
CA ASN A 4 11.62 49.79 -22.87
C ASN A 4 10.54 49.21 -21.95
N LYS A 5 9.51 50.00 -21.59
CA LYS A 5 8.49 49.57 -20.64
C LYS A 5 7.59 48.48 -21.24
N THR A 6 7.17 48.63 -22.49
CA THR A 6 6.33 47.64 -23.17
C THR A 6 7.04 46.31 -23.39
N LYS A 7 8.34 46.33 -23.77
CA LYS A 7 9.14 45.09 -23.89
C LYS A 7 9.31 44.39 -22.55
N LEU A 8 9.48 45.13 -21.47
CA LEU A 8 9.59 44.59 -20.12
C LEU A 8 8.27 43.98 -19.64
N THR A 9 7.13 44.64 -19.90
CA THR A 9 5.80 44.11 -19.58
C THR A 9 5.51 42.81 -20.35
N ILE A 10 5.85 42.77 -21.64
CA ILE A 10 5.68 41.56 -22.47
C ILE A 10 6.59 40.42 -21.97
N GLY A 11 7.84 40.73 -21.61
CA GLY A 11 8.76 39.74 -21.05
C GLY A 11 8.26 39.11 -19.74
N ILE A 12 7.70 39.95 -18.84
CA ILE A 12 7.10 39.47 -17.58
C ILE A 12 5.88 38.60 -17.86
N LEU A 13 5.02 38.99 -18.79
CA LEU A 13 3.83 38.21 -19.15
C LEU A 13 4.20 36.81 -19.65
N ILE A 14 5.21 36.71 -20.52
CA ILE A 14 5.71 35.43 -21.03
C ILE A 14 6.28 34.58 -19.90
N LEU A 15 7.04 35.18 -18.98
CA LEU A 15 7.62 34.47 -17.84
C LEU A 15 6.54 33.91 -16.91
N ILE A 16 5.47 34.66 -16.65
CA ILE A 16 4.31 34.20 -15.87
C ILE A 16 3.63 33.01 -16.57
N ILE A 17 3.44 33.08 -17.89
CA ILE A 17 2.83 31.99 -18.67
C ILE A 17 3.68 30.71 -18.58
N LEU A 18 5.01 30.83 -18.67
CA LEU A 18 5.92 29.69 -18.56
C LEU A 18 5.88 29.04 -17.17
N ILE A 19 5.78 29.84 -16.11
CA ILE A 19 5.64 29.34 -14.73
C ILE A 19 4.31 28.59 -14.57
N LEU A 20 3.21 29.17 -15.05
CA LEU A 20 1.89 28.54 -15.02
C LEU A 20 1.86 27.22 -15.77
N LEU A 21 2.43 27.17 -16.98
CA LEU A 21 2.55 25.93 -17.75
C LEU A 21 3.36 24.86 -17.01
N SER A 22 4.49 25.25 -16.43
CA SER A 22 5.35 24.33 -15.65
C SER A 22 4.61 23.79 -14.42
N PHE A 23 3.84 24.63 -13.75
CA PHE A 23 3.04 24.25 -12.59
C PHE A 23 1.95 23.23 -12.94
N ILE A 24 1.25 23.44 -14.06
CA ILE A 24 0.22 22.51 -14.54
C ILE A 24 0.83 21.13 -14.83
N VAL A 25 1.96 21.09 -15.56
CA VAL A 25 2.65 19.82 -15.87
C VAL A 25 3.10 19.10 -14.59
N TYR A 26 3.67 19.83 -13.63
CA TYR A 26 4.07 19.24 -12.35
C TYR A 26 2.89 18.67 -11.57
N SER A 27 1.78 19.41 -11.49
CA SER A 27 0.61 19.00 -10.70
C SER A 27 -0.17 17.85 -11.33
N PHE A 28 -0.30 17.83 -12.67
CA PHE A 28 -1.14 16.86 -13.38
C PHE A 28 -0.42 15.65 -13.96
N VAL A 29 0.90 15.72 -14.16
CA VAL A 29 1.65 14.60 -14.74
C VAL A 29 2.58 13.98 -13.70
N ILE A 30 3.38 14.82 -13.04
CA ILE A 30 4.43 14.33 -12.14
C ILE A 30 3.82 13.85 -10.82
N LYS A 31 3.02 14.69 -10.15
CA LYS A 31 2.40 14.34 -8.87
C LYS A 31 1.57 13.05 -8.90
N PRO A 32 0.64 12.81 -9.85
CA PRO A 32 -0.16 11.59 -9.87
C PRO A 32 0.65 10.33 -10.16
N GLN A 33 1.71 10.39 -10.98
CA GLN A 33 2.61 9.26 -11.21
C GLN A 33 3.32 8.81 -9.92
N PHE A 34 3.81 9.75 -9.12
CA PHE A 34 4.45 9.43 -7.84
C PHE A 34 3.44 8.93 -6.80
N THR A 35 2.28 9.57 -6.66
CA THR A 35 1.26 9.10 -5.70
C THR A 35 0.65 7.78 -6.11
N GLY A 36 0.45 7.52 -7.40
CA GLY A 36 -0.05 6.24 -7.92
C GLY A 36 0.92 5.11 -7.64
N TYR A 37 2.21 5.31 -7.91
CA TYR A 37 3.25 4.31 -7.66
C TYR A 37 3.41 3.96 -6.17
N VAL A 38 3.37 4.97 -5.29
CA VAL A 38 3.44 4.74 -3.84
C VAL A 38 2.20 4.00 -3.33
N LEU A 39 1.02 4.38 -3.81
CA LEU A 39 -0.23 3.73 -3.42
C LEU A 39 -0.29 2.28 -3.92
N GLU A 40 0.12 2.02 -5.14
CA GLU A 40 0.17 0.67 -5.72
C GLU A 40 1.15 -0.22 -4.96
N LYS A 41 2.36 0.28 -4.65
CA LYS A 41 3.34 -0.41 -3.79
C LYS A 41 2.77 -0.72 -2.41
N GLN A 42 2.03 0.21 -1.81
CA GLN A 42 1.45 0.05 -0.49
C GLN A 42 0.35 -1.02 -0.50
N ILE A 43 -0.53 -1.02 -1.51
CA ILE A 43 -1.57 -2.04 -1.69
C ILE A 43 -0.95 -3.41 -1.95
N GLN A 44 0.06 -3.49 -2.82
CA GLN A 44 0.74 -4.73 -3.13
C GLN A 44 1.42 -5.34 -1.88
N THR A 45 2.11 -4.52 -1.09
CA THR A 45 2.77 -4.98 0.14
C THR A 45 1.75 -5.39 1.21
N TYR A 46 0.64 -4.67 1.33
CA TYR A 46 -0.44 -5.02 2.25
C TYR A 46 -1.08 -6.37 1.89
N ASN A 47 -1.37 -6.59 0.61
CA ASN A 47 -1.94 -7.86 0.14
C ASN A 47 -0.96 -9.03 0.32
N GLN A 48 0.33 -8.83 -0.01
CA GLN A 48 1.38 -9.83 0.22
C GLN A 48 1.51 -10.17 1.71
N GLY A 49 1.49 -9.18 2.61
CA GLY A 49 1.58 -9.42 4.05
C GLY A 49 0.39 -10.21 4.61
N ILE A 50 -0.81 -10.01 4.05
CA ILE A 50 -1.98 -10.82 4.40
C ILE A 50 -1.81 -12.26 3.90
N GLU A 51 -1.43 -12.44 2.64
CA GLU A 51 -1.21 -13.79 2.07
C GLU A 51 -0.13 -14.57 2.85
N ASP A 52 1.00 -13.94 3.15
CA ASP A 52 2.09 -14.55 3.92
C ASP A 52 1.65 -14.93 5.34
N THR A 53 0.88 -14.06 6.00
CA THR A 53 0.36 -14.33 7.35
C THR A 53 -0.60 -15.50 7.32
N VAL A 54 -1.55 -15.52 6.37
CA VAL A 54 -2.50 -16.62 6.21
C VAL A 54 -1.76 -17.92 5.89
N PHE A 55 -0.79 -17.89 4.98
CA PHE A 55 0.00 -19.07 4.62
C PHE A 55 0.81 -19.61 5.81
N SER A 56 1.42 -18.72 6.60
CA SER A 56 2.16 -19.11 7.80
C SER A 56 1.26 -19.73 8.88
N ILE A 57 0.02 -19.24 9.04
CA ILE A 57 -0.96 -19.81 9.96
C ILE A 57 -1.41 -21.18 9.44
N MET A 58 -1.67 -21.31 8.14
CA MET A 58 -2.05 -22.58 7.51
C MET A 58 -0.95 -23.63 7.63
N GLN A 59 0.32 -23.27 7.43
CA GLN A 59 1.44 -24.20 7.63
C GLN A 59 1.51 -24.69 9.08
N LYS A 60 1.48 -23.77 10.05
CA LYS A 60 1.53 -24.15 11.48
C LYS A 60 0.31 -24.95 11.92
N ALA A 61 -0.87 -24.66 11.38
CA ALA A 61 -2.07 -25.44 11.64
C ALA A 61 -2.01 -26.83 11.00
N GLY A 62 -1.36 -26.97 9.84
CA GLY A 62 -1.09 -28.24 9.16
C GLY A 62 -0.13 -29.15 9.94
N ASP A 63 0.82 -28.58 10.67
CA ASP A 63 1.72 -29.30 11.59
C ASP A 63 1.04 -29.71 12.91
N CYS A 64 -0.30 -29.64 12.98
CA CYS A 64 -1.11 -29.95 14.15
C CYS A 64 -0.71 -29.19 15.42
N SER A 65 -0.03 -28.06 15.28
CA SER A 65 0.40 -27.22 16.38
C SER A 65 -0.65 -26.15 16.67
N GLN A 66 -0.94 -25.93 17.96
CA GLN A 66 -1.88 -24.88 18.36
C GLN A 66 -1.29 -23.51 18.05
N VAL A 67 -1.96 -22.74 17.20
CA VAL A 67 -1.56 -21.37 16.87
C VAL A 67 -2.43 -20.39 17.68
N PRO A 68 -1.87 -19.71 18.70
CA PRO A 68 -2.61 -18.69 19.45
C PRO A 68 -2.77 -17.44 18.58
N LEU A 69 -4.00 -17.15 18.15
CA LEU A 69 -4.36 -15.88 17.55
C LEU A 69 -4.92 -14.94 18.63
N ILE A 70 -4.33 -13.77 18.76
CA ILE A 70 -4.79 -12.74 19.69
C ILE A 70 -5.75 -11.83 18.93
N PHE A 71 -7.03 -11.84 19.31
CA PHE A 71 -8.05 -10.96 18.73
C PHE A 71 -8.64 -10.07 19.83
N GLY A 72 -8.15 -8.83 19.94
CA GLY A 72 -8.54 -7.92 21.02
C GLY A 72 -7.95 -8.36 22.37
N ASN A 73 -8.81 -8.71 23.34
CA ASN A 73 -8.42 -9.15 24.70
C ASN A 73 -8.61 -10.67 24.92
N GLN A 74 -8.76 -11.44 23.84
CA GLN A 74 -9.01 -12.87 23.89
C GLN A 74 -8.02 -13.59 22.97
N THR A 75 -7.43 -14.66 23.49
CA THR A 75 -6.53 -15.54 22.75
C THR A 75 -7.33 -16.74 22.27
N MET A 76 -7.49 -16.89 20.96
CA MET A 76 -8.13 -18.03 20.32
C MET A 76 -7.05 -18.99 19.81
N ASN A 77 -7.04 -20.23 20.30
CA ASN A 77 -6.12 -21.26 19.79
C ASN A 77 -6.74 -21.93 18.57
N ILE A 78 -6.07 -21.85 17.43
CA ILE A 78 -6.50 -22.48 16.19
C ILE A 78 -5.69 -23.76 15.96
N ILE A 79 -6.38 -24.82 15.56
CA ILE A 79 -5.82 -26.10 15.15
C ILE A 79 -6.61 -26.62 13.95
N ALA A 80 -5.96 -27.32 13.02
CA ALA A 80 -6.66 -27.94 11.90
C ALA A 80 -7.61 -29.04 12.39
N ILE A 81 -8.82 -29.09 11.82
CA ILE A 81 -9.86 -30.06 12.20
C ILE A 81 -9.39 -31.51 11.98
N ASP A 82 -8.57 -31.75 10.95
CA ASP A 82 -8.02 -33.08 10.68
C ASP A 82 -7.09 -33.56 11.80
N CYS A 83 -6.38 -32.64 12.47
CA CYS A 83 -5.55 -32.94 13.64
C CYS A 83 -6.37 -33.25 14.90
N LEU A 84 -7.62 -32.77 14.99
CA LEU A 84 -8.54 -33.12 16.06
C LEU A 84 -9.12 -34.53 15.86
N LYS A 85 -9.35 -34.95 14.61
CA LYS A 85 -9.81 -36.30 14.28
C LYS A 85 -8.77 -37.35 14.66
N ILE A 86 -7.49 -37.10 14.33
CA ILE A 86 -6.38 -38.01 14.65
C ILE A 86 -6.24 -38.23 16.17
N GLN A 87 -6.47 -37.19 16.98
CA GLN A 87 -6.42 -37.31 18.44
C GLN A 87 -7.64 -38.00 19.03
N ALA A 88 -8.82 -37.83 18.42
CA ALA A 88 -10.04 -38.54 18.84
C ALA A 88 -9.99 -40.05 18.51
N ASP A 89 -9.30 -40.44 17.43
CA ASP A 89 -9.13 -41.84 17.03
C ASP A 89 -7.99 -42.56 17.80
N ALA A 90 -7.14 -41.82 18.50
CA ALA A 90 -6.03 -42.38 19.30
C ALA A 90 -6.41 -42.74 20.75
N GLU A 91 -7.66 -42.46 21.16
CA GLU A 91 -8.18 -42.73 22.52
C GLU A 91 -9.18 -43.92 22.55
N ILE A 92 -9.15 -44.81 21.55
CA ILE A 92 -9.89 -46.09 21.50
C ILE A 92 -8.92 -47.27 21.49
#